data_AF-A0A971MVN3-F1
#
_entry.id   AF-A0A971MVN3-F1
#
_cell.length_a   1.000
_cell.length_b   1.000
_cell.length_c   1.000
_cell.angle_alpha   90.00
_cell.angle_beta   90.00
_cell.angle_gamma   90.00
#
_symmetry.space_group_name_H-M   'P 1'
#
loop_
_entity.id
_entity.type
_entity.pdbx_description
1 polymer ?
#
loop_
_entity_poly.entity_id
_entity_poly.type
_entity_poly.pdbx_seq_one_letter_code
_entity_poly.pdbx_strand_id
1 'polypeptide(L)'
;MLTDSNKGIQAMILEHIMHIHDMTLFYDPEYKQLGRRPDELLKQVKEKLNPEDQKLLFEYDEEWIKQINRQDEVIYTQALMRGIAIGYWTALIGNGLGEIEV
;
A
#
# COMPACT_ATOMS: atom_id res chain seq x y z
N MET A 1 13.24 7.05 10.52
CA MET A 1 12.09 6.14 10.64
C MET A 1 10.92 6.95 11.17
N LEU A 2 9.75 6.87 10.55
CA LEU A 2 8.54 7.46 11.12
C LEU A 2 8.23 6.69 12.41
N THR A 3 8.50 7.31 13.55
CA THR A 3 8.16 6.78 14.87
C THR A 3 6.69 7.04 15.19
N ASP A 4 6.12 6.28 16.11
CA ASP A 4 4.69 6.28 16.52
C ASP A 4 4.13 7.63 17.00
N SER A 5 4.96 8.68 17.08
CA SER A 5 4.58 10.03 17.49
C SER A 5 3.91 10.88 16.39
N ASN A 6 3.87 10.43 15.13
CA ASN A 6 3.45 11.26 14.00
C ASN A 6 2.05 10.91 13.45
N LYS A 7 1.04 10.97 14.33
CA LYS A 7 -0.37 10.65 14.03
C LYS A 7 -0.93 11.42 12.82
N GLY A 8 -0.47 12.65 12.57
CA GLY A 8 -0.92 13.47 11.44
C GLY A 8 -0.43 12.95 10.08
N ILE A 9 0.84 12.54 9.98
CA ILE A 9 1.39 11.98 8.74
C ILE A 9 0.77 10.61 8.44
N GLN A 10 0.60 9.77 9.46
CA GLN A 10 -0.07 8.48 9.32
C GLN A 10 -1.52 8.64 8.84
N ALA A 11 -2.27 9.58 9.42
CA ALA A 11 -3.64 9.87 8.99
C ALA A 11 -3.70 10.37 7.53
N MET A 12 -2.80 11.27 7.14
CA MET A 12 -2.72 11.75 5.75
C MET A 12 -2.39 10.62 4.77
N ILE A 13 -1.43 9.75 5.11
CA ILE A 13 -1.06 8.60 4.27
C ILE A 13 -2.26 7.66 4.14
N LEU A 14 -2.93 7.32 5.24
CA LEU A 14 -4.09 6.43 5.23
C LEU A 14 -5.24 7.03 4.41
N GLU A 15 -5.55 8.31 4.60
CA GLU A 15 -6.57 9.03 3.82
C GLU A 15 -6.26 8.97 2.32
N HIS A 16 -5.00 9.17 1.93
CA HIS A 16 -4.61 9.13 0.53
C HIS A 16 -4.65 7.72 -0.05
N ILE A 17 -4.25 6.70 0.72
CA ILE A 17 -4.37 5.28 0.31
C ILE A 17 -5.85 4.92 0.12
N MET A 18 -6.72 5.32 1.04
CA MET A 18 -8.17 5.11 0.92
C MET A 18 -8.73 5.82 -0.31
N HIS A 19 -8.32 7.07 -0.57
CA HIS A 19 -8.75 7.80 -1.75
C HIS A 19 -8.32 7.10 -3.05
N ILE A 20 -7.08 6.61 -3.12
CA ILE A 20 -6.60 5.83 -4.28
C ILE A 20 -7.44 4.55 -4.43
N HIS A 21 -7.72 3.85 -3.32
CA HIS A 21 -8.53 2.63 -3.35
C HIS A 21 -9.94 2.88 -3.90
N ASP A 22 -10.65 3.85 -3.31
CA ASP A 22 -12.06 4.10 -3.59
C ASP A 22 -12.28 4.82 -4.92
N MET A 23 -11.38 5.73 -5.29
CA MET A 23 -11.58 6.62 -6.43
C MET A 23 -10.79 6.19 -7.67
N THR A 24 -9.72 5.42 -7.51
CA THR A 24 -8.84 5.04 -8.63
C THR A 24 -8.89 3.55 -8.89
N LEU A 25 -8.47 2.72 -7.92
CA LEU A 25 -8.41 1.26 -8.08
C LEU A 25 -9.79 0.65 -8.34
N PHE A 26 -10.82 1.11 -7.62
CA PHE A 26 -12.18 0.61 -7.82
C PHE A 26 -12.70 0.84 -9.24
N TYR A 27 -12.22 1.84 -9.97
CA TYR A 27 -12.65 2.11 -11.35
C TYR A 27 -11.66 1.61 -12.40
N ASP A 28 -10.48 1.16 -11.99
CA ASP A 28 -9.45 0.69 -12.91
C ASP A 28 -9.87 -0.65 -13.57
N PRO A 29 -9.96 -0.69 -14.91
CA PRO A 29 -10.44 -1.87 -15.63
C PRO A 29 -9.42 -3.02 -15.64
N GLU A 30 -8.12 -2.72 -15.62
CA GLU A 30 -7.05 -3.72 -15.60
C GLU A 30 -7.00 -4.40 -14.23
N TYR A 31 -7.03 -3.63 -13.15
CA TYR A 31 -7.12 -4.13 -11.78
C TYR A 31 -8.32 -5.07 -11.61
N LYS A 32 -9.50 -4.65 -12.09
CA LYS A 32 -10.70 -5.50 -12.08
C LYS A 32 -10.51 -6.79 -12.86
N GLN A 33 -9.87 -6.72 -14.04
CA GLN A 33 -9.64 -7.90 -14.86
C GLN A 33 -8.68 -8.88 -14.19
N LEU A 34 -7.61 -8.36 -13.59
CA LEU A 34 -6.62 -9.14 -12.85
C LEU A 34 -7.22 -9.81 -11.61
N GLY A 35 -8.19 -9.16 -10.94
CA GLY A 35 -8.89 -9.71 -9.77
C GLY A 35 -9.85 -10.88 -10.07
N ARG A 36 -10.42 -10.96 -11.28
CA ARG A 36 -11.45 -11.97 -11.62
C ARG A 36 -10.95 -13.41 -11.48
N ARG A 37 -9.77 -13.70 -12.03
CA ARG A 37 -9.27 -15.07 -12.08
C ARG A 37 -8.88 -15.62 -10.69
N PRO A 38 -8.17 -14.86 -9.84
CA PRO A 38 -7.95 -15.23 -8.44
C PRO A 38 -9.26 -15.52 -7.69
N ASP A 39 -10.27 -14.66 -7.83
CA ASP A 39 -11.57 -14.84 -7.15
C ASP A 39 -12.27 -16.14 -7.57
N GLU A 40 -12.28 -16.44 -8.87
CA GLU A 40 -12.82 -17.69 -9.41
C GLU A 40 -12.09 -18.93 -8.85
N LEU A 41 -10.76 -18.87 -8.79
CA LEU A 41 -9.94 -19.97 -8.28
C LEU A 41 -10.16 -20.16 -6.78
N LEU A 42 -10.19 -19.07 -6.01
CA LEU A 42 -10.45 -19.11 -4.58
C LEU A 42 -11.83 -19.70 -4.28
N LYS A 43 -12.85 -19.33 -5.06
CA LYS A 43 -14.19 -19.91 -4.96
C LYS A 43 -14.16 -21.42 -5.20
N GLN A 44 -13.51 -21.87 -6.27
CA GLN A 44 -13.38 -23.30 -6.58
C GLN A 44 -12.61 -24.08 -5.51
N VAL A 45 -11.62 -23.46 -4.88
CA VAL A 45 -10.87 -24.07 -3.77
C VAL A 45 -11.79 -24.19 -2.55
N LYS A 46 -12.49 -23.11 -2.17
CA LYS A 46 -13.42 -23.11 -1.04
C LYS A 46 -14.50 -24.19 -1.18
N GLU A 47 -15.07 -24.37 -2.36
CA GLU A 47 -16.09 -25.41 -2.63
C GLU A 47 -15.59 -26.86 -2.43
N LYS A 48 -14.27 -27.09 -2.54
CA LYS A 48 -13.66 -28.42 -2.38
C LYS A 48 -13.23 -28.73 -0.94
N LEU A 49 -13.11 -27.71 -0.11
CA LEU A 49 -12.62 -27.83 1.26
C LEU A 49 -13.78 -28.11 2.22
N ASN A 50 -13.50 -28.88 3.28
CA ASN A 50 -14.42 -29.00 4.41
C ASN A 50 -14.47 -27.67 5.20
N PRO A 51 -15.46 -27.49 6.10
CA PRO A 51 -15.61 -26.23 6.84
C PRO A 51 -14.38 -25.83 7.68
N GLU A 52 -13.71 -26.78 8.32
CA GLU A 52 -12.50 -26.55 9.10
C GLU A 52 -11.34 -26.02 8.25
N ASP A 53 -11.11 -26.62 7.08
CA ASP A 53 -10.07 -26.21 6.14
C ASP A 53 -10.42 -24.88 5.46
N GLN A 54 -11.71 -24.60 5.22
CA GLN A 54 -12.16 -23.29 4.76
C GLN A 54 -11.86 -22.20 5.79
N LYS A 55 -12.06 -22.49 7.08
CA LYS A 55 -11.72 -21.55 8.17
C LYS A 55 -10.22 -21.31 8.22
N LEU A 56 -9.41 -22.36 8.12
CA LEU A 56 -7.95 -22.24 8.10
C LEU A 56 -7.46 -21.43 6.88
N LEU A 57 -8.05 -21.64 5.70
CA LEU A 57 -7.75 -20.84 4.51
C LEU A 57 -8.08 -19.36 4.72
N PHE A 58 -9.22 -19.05 5.34
CA PHE A 58 -9.59 -17.67 5.64
C PHE A 58 -8.63 -17.02 6.64
N GLU A 59 -8.24 -17.73 7.70
CA GLU A 59 -7.25 -17.23 8.67
C GLU A 59 -5.88 -17.01 8.01
N TYR A 60 -5.46 -17.92 7.13
CA TYR A 60 -4.25 -17.75 6.32
C TYR A 60 -4.32 -16.50 5.45
N ASP A 61 -5.41 -16.29 4.71
CA ASP A 61 -5.61 -15.13 3.85
C ASP A 61 -5.54 -13.83 4.68
N GLU A 62 -6.17 -13.78 5.85
CA GLU A 62 -6.13 -12.60 6.73
C GLU A 62 -4.71 -12.29 7.23
N GLU A 63 -3.98 -13.28 7.74
CA GLU A 63 -2.61 -13.08 8.23
C GLU A 63 -1.65 -12.69 7.10
N TRP A 64 -1.81 -13.30 5.92
CA TRP A 64 -1.04 -12.97 4.73
C TRP A 64 -1.29 -11.54 4.25
N ILE A 65 -2.56 -11.10 4.22
CA ILE A 65 -2.92 -9.73 3.84
C ILE A 65 -2.33 -8.71 4.81
N LYS A 66 -2.32 -8.99 6.13
CA LYS A 66 -1.69 -8.09 7.12
C LYS A 66 -0.20 -7.90 6.82
N GLN A 67 0.50 -8.96 6.47
CA GLN A 67 1.92 -8.89 6.13
C GLN A 67 2.16 -8.07 4.86
N ILE A 68 1.39 -8.32 3.79
CA ILE A 68 1.48 -7.56 2.54
C ILE A 68 1.19 -6.08 2.80
N ASN A 69 0.12 -5.75 3.52
CA ASN A 69 -0.24 -4.38 3.83
C ASN A 69 0.89 -3.65 4.57
N ARG A 70 1.55 -4.33 5.52
CA ARG A 70 2.70 -3.74 6.23
C ARG A 70 3.90 -3.55 5.32
N GLN A 71 4.18 -4.48 4.42
CA GLN A 71 5.24 -4.36 3.43
C GLN A 71 4.99 -3.14 2.52
N ASP A 72 3.78 -3.03 1.98
CA ASP A 72 3.37 -1.96 1.09
C ASP A 72 3.44 -0.59 1.76
N GLU A 73 2.95 -0.49 3.01
CA GLU A 73 3.09 0.72 3.82
C GLU A 73 4.55 1.17 3.93
N VAL A 74 5.47 0.23 4.20
CA VAL A 74 6.92 0.52 4.31
C VAL A 74 7.49 0.96 2.96
N ILE A 75 7.16 0.28 1.87
CA ILE A 75 7.67 0.60 0.52
C ILE A 75 7.18 1.97 0.08
N TYR A 76 5.86 2.22 0.13
CA TYR A 76 5.28 3.48 -0.33
C TYR A 76 5.73 4.66 0.52
N THR A 77 5.82 4.47 1.84
CA THR A 77 6.35 5.51 2.74
C THR A 77 7.81 5.86 2.40
N GLN A 78 8.67 4.86 2.19
CA GLN A 78 10.06 5.12 1.82
C GLN A 78 10.17 5.79 0.45
N ALA A 79 9.38 5.35 -0.53
CA ALA A 79 9.35 5.95 -1.86
C ALA A 79 8.91 7.42 -1.80
N LEU A 80 7.85 7.73 -1.03
CA LEU A 80 7.37 9.09 -0.83
C LEU A 80 8.43 9.97 -0.18
N MET A 81 9.04 9.52 0.92
CA MET A 81 10.08 10.28 1.62
C MET A 81 11.30 10.54 0.73
N ARG A 82 11.72 9.55 -0.07
CA ARG A 82 12.80 9.72 -1.06
C ARG A 82 12.39 10.73 -2.14
N GLY A 83 11.17 10.64 -2.65
CA GLY A 83 10.64 11.58 -3.65
C GLY A 83 10.63 13.02 -3.14
N ILE A 84 10.18 13.25 -1.90
CA ILE A 84 10.20 14.58 -1.26
C ILE A 84 11.64 15.09 -1.12
N ALA A 85 12.57 14.26 -0.63
CA ALA A 85 13.97 14.65 -0.47
C ALA A 85 14.63 15.02 -1.80
N ILE A 86 14.41 14.22 -2.85
CA ILE A 86 14.92 14.48 -4.20
C ILE A 86 14.29 15.76 -4.78
N GLY A 87 12.97 15.93 -4.62
CA GLY A 87 12.26 17.13 -5.09
C GLY A 87 12.78 18.40 -4.41
N TYR A 88 12.99 18.36 -3.09
CA TYR A 88 13.57 19.46 -2.33
C TYR A 88 15.00 19.78 -2.78
N TRP A 89 15.86 18.76 -2.92
CA TRP A 89 17.23 18.94 -3.41
C TRP A 89 17.27 19.55 -4.82
N THR A 90 16.40 19.06 -5.72
CA THR A 90 16.27 19.59 -7.08
C THR A 90 15.83 21.05 -7.07
N ALA A 91 14.89 21.42 -6.19
CA ALA A 91 14.45 22.80 -6.03
C ALA A 91 15.57 23.70 -5.48
N LEU A 92 16.36 23.23 -4.52
CA LEU A 92 17.50 23.99 -3.97
C LEU A 92 18.56 24.28 -5.03
N ILE A 93 18.97 23.26 -5.78
CA ILE A 93 19.97 23.41 -6.86
C ILE A 93 19.41 24.26 -8.00
N GLY A 94 18.15 24.02 -8.40
CA GLY A 94 17.48 24.79 -9.44
C GLY A 94 17.34 26.28 -9.11
N ASN A 95 17.29 26.62 -7.83
CA ASN A 95 17.26 28.00 -7.34
C ASN A 95 18.65 28.60 -7.05
N GLY A 96 19.74 27.88 -7.34
CA GLY A 96 21.11 28.39 -7.17
C GLY A 96 21.60 28.51 -5.72
N LEU A 97 20.90 27.91 -4.75
CA LEU A 97 21.34 27.83 -3.36
C LEU A 97 22.29 26.63 -3.21
N GLY A 98 23.57 26.88 -3.47
CA GLY A 98 24.63 25.86 -3.50
C GLY A 98 25.12 25.36 -2.15
N GLU A 99 24.76 25.99 -1.03
CA GLU A 99 25.25 25.59 0.29
C GLU A 99 24.12 25.52 1.32
N ILE A 100 23.94 24.33 1.89
CA ILE A 100 23.24 24.17 3.16
C ILE A 100 24.34 24.31 4.22
N GLU A 101 24.41 25.47 4.88
CA GLU A 101 25.10 25.54 6.17
C GLU A 101 24.28 24.72 7.17
N VAL A 102 24.90 23.65 7.68
CA VAL A 102 24.35 22.77 8.73
C VAL A 102 24.65 23.35 10.10
#